data_AF-A0A978SZK0-F1
#
_entry.id   AF-A0A978SZK0-F1
#
_cell.length_a   1.000
_cell.length_b   1.000
_cell.length_c   1.000
_cell.angle_alpha   90.00
_cell.angle_beta   90.00
_cell.angle_gamma   90.00
#
_symmetry.space_group_name_H-M   'P 1'
#
loop_
_entity.id
_entity.type
_entity.pdbx_description
1 polymer ?
#
loop_
_entity_poly.entity_id
_entity_poly.type
_entity_poly.pdbx_seq_one_letter_code
_entity_poly.pdbx_strand_id
1 'polypeptide(L)'
;MKLIELVRKGIPLPFGLVNNRRSLVYVGNLVDAIITCLSHANAKNQTFLISDGEDLSTPDLIRKIAYYLNCPCNLLPVHPT
;
A
#
# COMPACT_ATOMS: atom_id res chain seq x y z
N MET A 1 -9.91 5.48 -8.86
CA MET A 1 -9.95 4.36 -7.89
C MET A 1 -10.36 3.06 -8.60
N LYS A 2 -9.44 2.29 -9.20
CA LYS A 2 -9.81 1.08 -9.95
C LYS A 2 -9.71 -0.21 -9.11
N LEU A 3 -8.75 -0.31 -8.19
CA LEU A 3 -8.54 -1.52 -7.39
C LEU A 3 -9.63 -1.74 -6.32
N ILE A 4 -9.96 -0.69 -5.55
CA ILE A 4 -10.99 -0.77 -4.49
C ILE A 4 -12.33 -1.22 -5.06
N GLU A 5 -12.72 -0.72 -6.24
CA GLU A 5 -13.96 -1.14 -6.89
C GLU A 5 -13.94 -2.60 -7.34
N LEU A 6 -12.81 -3.09 -7.86
CA LEU A 6 -12.66 -4.50 -8.24
C LEU A 6 -12.79 -5.42 -7.04
N VAL A 7 -12.14 -5.05 -5.92
CA VAL A 7 -12.22 -5.81 -4.66
C VAL A 7 -13.64 -5.79 -4.11
N ARG A 8 -14.29 -4.62 -4.09
CA ARG A 8 -15.69 -4.49 -3.62
C ARG A 8 -16.67 -5.32 -4.44
N LYS A 9 -16.44 -5.49 -5.75
CA LYS A 9 -17.26 -6.34 -6.62
C LYS A 9 -17.02 -7.84 -6.41
N GLY A 10 -16.01 -8.24 -5.62
CA GLY A 10 -15.68 -9.65 -5.39
C GLY A 10 -15.20 -10.38 -6.65
N ILE A 11 -14.73 -9.66 -7.66
CA ILE A 11 -14.23 -10.26 -8.90
C ILE A 11 -12.94 -11.04 -8.59
N PRO A 12 -12.79 -12.30 -9.05
CA PRO A 12 -11.54 -13.04 -8.86
C PRO A 12 -10.35 -12.33 -9.52
N LEU A 13 -9.32 -11.99 -8.72
CA LEU A 13 -8.14 -11.26 -9.18
C LEU A 13 -6.91 -12.20 -9.34
N PRO A 14 -6.13 -12.10 -10.42
CA PRO A 14 -5.02 -13.01 -10.74
C PRO A 14 -3.71 -12.64 -10.03
N PHE A 15 -3.76 -12.38 -8.71
CA PHE A 15 -2.60 -11.92 -7.95
C PHE A 15 -2.20 -12.83 -6.78
N GLY A 16 -2.78 -14.03 -6.68
CA GLY A 16 -2.60 -14.91 -5.53
C GLY A 16 -1.17 -15.42 -5.30
N LEU A 17 -0.32 -15.47 -6.34
CA LEU A 17 1.09 -15.89 -6.23
C LEU A 17 2.09 -14.74 -6.42
N VAL A 18 1.63 -13.49 -6.50
CA VAL A 18 2.53 -12.35 -6.71
C VAL A 18 3.29 -12.03 -5.44
N ASN A 19 4.62 -11.97 -5.52
CA ASN A 19 5.50 -11.59 -4.42
C ASN A 19 6.26 -10.28 -4.74
N ASN A 20 5.56 -9.16 -4.70
CA ASN A 20 6.07 -7.84 -5.08
C ASN A 20 6.06 -6.81 -3.94
N ARG A 21 6.57 -7.22 -2.77
CA ARG A 21 6.63 -6.40 -1.57
C ARG A 21 7.25 -5.02 -1.84
N ARG A 22 6.53 -3.96 -1.48
CA ARG A 22 6.99 -2.57 -1.54
C ARG A 22 6.43 -1.79 -0.36
N SER A 23 7.21 -0.84 0.14
CA SER A 23 6.73 0.14 1.12
C SER A 23 5.68 1.05 0.47
N LEU A 24 4.57 1.24 1.17
CA LEU A 24 3.55 2.21 0.86
C LEU A 24 3.57 3.30 1.93
N VAL A 25 3.44 4.56 1.52
CA VAL A 25 3.33 5.69 2.43
C VAL A 25 2.00 6.39 2.21
N TYR A 26 1.26 6.61 3.29
CA TYR A 26 0.06 7.43 3.23
C TYR A 26 0.42 8.87 2.90
N VAL A 27 -0.35 9.50 2.00
CA VAL A 27 -0.11 10.87 1.55
C VAL A 27 -0.08 11.86 2.72
N GLY A 28 -0.95 11.67 3.73
CA GLY A 28 -0.94 12.51 4.93
C GLY A 28 0.37 12.39 5.70
N ASN A 29 0.84 11.17 5.95
CA ASN A 29 2.10 10.92 6.64
C ASN A 29 3.29 11.52 5.88
N LEU A 30 3.27 11.45 4.54
CA LEU A 30 4.29 12.08 3.71
C LEU A 30 4.25 13.62 3.81
N VAL A 31 3.06 14.22 3.78
CA VAL A 31 2.90 15.68 3.92
C VAL A 31 3.37 16.15 5.30
N ASP A 32 2.99 15.44 6.37
CA ASP A 32 3.41 15.75 7.73
C ASP A 32 4.94 15.63 7.89
N ALA A 33 5.55 14.63 7.26
CA ALA A 33 7.00 14.49 7.22
C ALA A 33 7.68 15.66 6.49
N ILE A 34 7.12 16.13 5.37
CA ILE A 34 7.64 17.31 4.64
C ILE A 34 7.53 18.57 5.50
N ILE A 35 6.37 18.82 6.12
CA ILE A 35 6.16 19.97 7.02
C ILE A 35 7.18 19.95 8.18
N THR A 36 7.43 18.77 8.74
CA THR A 36 8.43 18.57 9.78
C THR A 36 9.83 18.91 9.28
N CYS A 37 10.21 18.44 8.08
CA CYS A 37 11.51 18.75 7.48
C CYS A 37 11.72 20.25 7.22
N LEU A 38 10.66 20.99 6.89
CA LEU A 38 10.74 22.43 6.67
C LEU A 38 10.95 23.23 7.96
N SER A 39 10.50 22.69 9.10
CA SER A 39 10.43 23.43 10.37
C SER A 39 11.53 23.02 11.36
N HIS A 40 12.02 21.78 11.26
CA HIS A 40 12.92 21.21 12.26
C HIS A 40 14.39 21.49 11.92
N ALA A 41 15.12 22.15 12.81
CA ALA A 41 16.51 22.58 12.58
C ALA A 41 17.46 21.44 12.18
N ASN A 42 17.24 20.24 12.74
CA ASN A 42 18.07 19.05 12.45
C ASN A 42 17.79 18.42 11.07
N ALA A 43 16.75 18.86 10.36
CA ALA A 43 16.44 18.34 9.03
C ALA A 43 17.24 19.04 7.91
N LYS A 44 17.91 20.15 8.21
CA LYS A 44 18.65 20.93 7.20
C LYS A 44 19.77 20.10 6.57
N ASN A 45 19.80 20.08 5.23
CA ASN A 45 20.77 19.34 4.41
C ASN A 45 20.83 17.82 4.72
N GLN A 46 19.73 17.25 5.21
CA GLN A 46 19.63 15.81 5.44
C GLN A 46 18.76 15.15 4.37
N THR A 47 19.02 13.87 4.13
CA THR A 47 18.18 13.02 3.27
C THR A 47 17.51 11.98 4.15
N PHE A 48 16.18 11.92 4.09
CA PHE A 48 15.38 10.97 4.88
C PHE A 48 14.69 9.96 3.97
N LEU A 49 14.66 8.69 4.40
CA LEU A 49 13.82 7.65 3.81
C LEU A 49 12.53 7.56 4.63
N ILE A 50 11.40 7.83 4.00
CA ILE A 50 10.08 7.83 4.65
C ILE A 50 9.35 6.55 4.29
N SER A 51 8.76 5.89 5.28
CA SER A 51 7.97 4.66 5.15
C SER A 51 7.00 4.57 6.33
N ASP A 52 5.81 4.00 6.10
CA ASP A 52 4.86 3.69 7.18
C ASP A 52 5.24 2.42 7.97
N GLY A 53 6.35 1.77 7.62
CA GLY A 53 6.95 0.68 8.41
C GLY A 53 6.54 -0.75 8.01
N GLU A 54 5.63 -0.91 7.04
CA GLU A 54 5.21 -2.22 6.54
C GLU A 54 5.37 -2.31 5.02
N ASP A 55 6.12 -3.31 4.56
CA ASP A 55 6.18 -3.68 3.14
C ASP A 55 4.99 -4.58 2.79
N LEU A 56 4.20 -4.16 1.81
CA LEU A 56 3.01 -4.88 1.38
C LEU A 56 3.19 -5.44 -0.03
N SER A 57 2.83 -6.71 -0.23
CA SER A 57 2.62 -7.23 -1.58
C SER A 57 1.23 -6.85 -2.10
N THR A 58 1.03 -7.00 -3.41
CA THR A 58 -0.29 -6.80 -4.04
C THR A 58 -1.38 -7.69 -3.44
N PRO A 59 -1.19 -9.02 -3.27
CA PRO A 59 -2.18 -9.84 -2.57
C PRO A 59 -2.41 -9.41 -1.11
N ASP A 60 -1.39 -8.93 -0.39
CA ASP A 60 -1.57 -8.42 0.98
C ASP A 60 -2.44 -7.16 1.00
N LEU A 61 -2.17 -6.20 0.10
CA LEU A 61 -2.95 -4.98 -0.06
C LEU A 61 -4.42 -5.31 -0.38
N ILE A 62 -4.67 -6.25 -1.30
CA ILE A 62 -6.02 -6.68 -1.68
C ILE A 62 -6.75 -7.30 -0.48
N ARG A 63 -6.09 -8.17 0.29
CA ARG A 63 -6.65 -8.77 1.51
C ARG A 63 -7.01 -7.70 2.54
N LYS A 64 -6.14 -6.71 2.77
CA LYS A 64 -6.44 -5.59 3.68
C LYS A 64 -7.64 -4.78 3.21
N ILE A 65 -7.71 -4.42 1.93
CA ILE A 65 -8.86 -3.70 1.37
C ILE A 65 -10.15 -4.50 1.56
N ALA A 66 -10.15 -5.80 1.20
CA ALA A 66 -11.32 -6.66 1.34
C ALA A 66 -11.79 -6.77 2.80
N TYR A 67 -10.84 -6.91 3.74
CA TYR A 67 -11.11 -6.93 5.18
C TYR A 67 -11.82 -5.65 5.64
N TYR A 68 -11.27 -4.47 5.30
CA TYR A 68 -11.87 -3.18 5.70
C TYR A 68 -13.19 -2.87 4.99
N LEU A 69 -13.41 -3.39 3.78
CA LEU A 69 -14.68 -3.27 3.06
C LEU A 69 -15.72 -4.32 3.47
N ASN A 70 -15.37 -5.27 4.34
CA ASN A 70 -16.20 -6.40 4.73
C ASN A 70 -16.75 -7.18 3.51
N CYS A 71 -15.89 -7.48 2.54
CA CYS A 71 -16.25 -8.24 1.33
C CYS A 71 -15.31 -9.44 1.10
N PRO A 72 -15.73 -10.45 0.31
CA PRO A 72 -14.88 -11.59 0.00
C PRO A 72 -13.59 -11.20 -0.71
N CYS A 73 -12.48 -11.87 -0.37
CA CYS A 73 -11.20 -11.71 -1.04
C CYS A 73 -10.93 -12.89 -1.98
N ASN A 74 -11.26 -12.71 -3.26
CA ASN A 74 -11.12 -13.74 -4.28
C ASN A 74 -9.79 -13.55 -5.04
N LEU A 75 -8.76 -14.29 -4.65
CA LEU A 75 -7.43 -14.27 -5.28
C LEU A 75 -7.14 -15.60 -5.98
N LEU A 76 -6.88 -15.56 -7.28
CA LEU A 76 -6.50 -16.72 -8.08
C LEU A 76 -4.99 -16.94 -8.01
N PRO A 77 -4.51 -18.20 -7.84
CA PRO A 77 -3.10 -18.51 -7.77
C PRO A 77 -2.46 -18.48 -9.17
N VAL A 78 -2.24 -17.27 -9.69
CA VAL A 78 -1.61 -17.04 -11.00
C VAL A 78 -0.24 -16.42 -10.78
N HIS A 79 0.77 -17.00 -11.45
CA HIS A 79 2.13 -16.47 -11.43
C HIS A 79 2.21 -15.24 -12.34
N PRO A 80 2.88 -14.14 -11.94
CA PRO A 80 3.16 -13.04 -12.85
C PRO A 80 4.11 -13.55 -13.95
N THR A 81 3.69 -13.42 -15.22
CA THR A 81 4.51 -13.62 -16.42
C THR A 81 5.47 -12.47 -16.64
#